data_AF-A0A8H5NBN6-F1
#
_entry.id   AF-A0A8H5NBN6-F1
#
_cell.length_a   1.000
_cell.length_b   1.000
_cell.length_c   1.000
_cell.angle_alpha   90.00
_cell.angle_beta   90.00
_cell.angle_gamma   90.00
#
_symmetry.space_group_name_H-M   'P 1'
#
loop_
_entity.id
_entity.type
_entity.pdbx_description
1 polymer ?
#
loop_
_entity_poly.entity_id
_entity_poly.type
_entity_poly.pdbx_seq_one_letter_code
_entity_poly.pdbx_strand_id
1 'polypeptide(L)'
;MSCSECFKGHSHNGQPTGEAREMFGRPTYVASPPDDKPVKGVFVIVPDAFGWVWYLAQTIYGMAPFFYYNGLAVSSPRIRSFFEALRLHEGPEQRIRAAGFCWGCKPVLTLAHPESITEDGILLVDAVFPGHPSGMSLPGDAEAIIKPVSVAIGDRDIVTSMSQVNVM
;
A
#
# COMPACT_ATOMS: atom_id res chain seq x y z
N MET A 1 -12.55 24.81 9.73
CA MET A 1 -11.92 24.93 8.40
C MET A 1 -10.68 24.07 8.40
N SER A 2 -10.51 23.21 7.40
CA SER A 2 -9.27 22.46 7.20
C SER A 2 -8.13 23.43 6.83
N CYS A 3 -6.93 23.18 7.35
CA CYS A 3 -5.76 24.03 7.11
C CYS A 3 -5.46 24.08 5.60
N SER A 4 -5.28 25.28 5.03
CA SER A 4 -4.97 25.45 3.60
C SER A 4 -3.67 24.78 3.18
N GLU A 5 -2.73 24.62 4.12
CA GLU A 5 -1.47 23.92 3.87
C GLU A 5 -1.66 22.40 3.76
N CYS A 6 -2.74 21.83 4.31
CA CYS A 6 -3.06 20.40 4.11
C CYS A 6 -3.41 20.06 2.66
N PHE A 7 -3.71 21.07 1.82
CA PHE A 7 -4.05 20.88 0.40
C PHE A 7 -2.98 21.43 -0.55
N LYS A 8 -1.84 21.86 -0.01
CA LYS A 8 -0.69 22.28 -0.81
C LYS A 8 0.35 21.17 -0.77
N GLY A 9 0.60 20.57 -1.92
CA GLY A 9 1.82 19.80 -2.12
C GLY A 9 3.01 20.74 -2.20
N HIS A 10 4.15 20.33 -1.66
CA HIS A 10 5.43 20.95 -1.99
C HIS A 10 6.34 19.86 -2.54
N SER A 11 7.16 20.20 -3.53
CA SER A 11 8.24 19.30 -3.92
C SER A 11 9.23 19.25 -2.76
N HIS A 12 9.47 18.05 -2.24
CA HIS A 12 10.52 17.87 -1.26
C HIS A 12 11.86 17.92 -1.98
N ASN A 13 12.58 19.02 -1.79
CA ASN A 13 13.93 19.18 -2.33
C ASN A 13 14.89 18.32 -1.51
N GLY A 14 15.40 17.25 -2.11
CA GLY A 14 16.34 16.33 -1.48
C GLY A 14 16.68 15.17 -2.39
N GLN A 15 17.84 14.55 -2.17
CA GLN A 15 18.20 13.33 -2.87
C GLN A 15 17.59 12.13 -2.12
N PRO A 16 16.83 11.25 -2.79
CA PRO A 16 16.34 10.03 -2.17
C PRO A 16 17.53 9.21 -1.65
N THR A 17 17.48 8.78 -0.38
CA THR A 17 18.60 8.12 0.31
C THR A 17 18.62 6.59 0.16
N GLY A 18 17.63 6.04 -0.55
CA GLY A 18 17.49 4.62 -0.77
C GLY A 18 18.06 4.18 -2.12
N GLU A 19 17.94 2.89 -2.37
CA GLU A 19 18.42 2.25 -3.58
C GLU A 19 17.33 1.39 -4.21
N ALA A 20 17.33 1.31 -5.55
CA ALA A 20 16.51 0.35 -6.27
C ALA A 20 17.23 -0.99 -6.30
N ARG A 21 16.62 -2.03 -5.72
CA ARG A 21 17.14 -3.39 -5.71
C ARG A 21 16.03 -4.40 -5.92
N GLU A 22 16.39 -5.62 -6.29
CA GLU A 22 15.41 -6.71 -6.34
C GLU A 22 15.14 -7.22 -4.92
N MET A 23 13.87 -7.26 -4.53
CA MET A 23 13.42 -7.95 -3.32
C MET A 23 12.29 -8.91 -3.68
N PHE A 24 12.45 -10.18 -3.32
CA PHE A 24 11.45 -11.23 -3.53
C PHE A 24 10.95 -11.29 -4.99
N GLY A 25 11.87 -11.16 -5.96
CA GLY A 25 11.58 -11.18 -7.40
C GLY A 25 10.90 -9.92 -7.93
N ARG A 26 10.95 -8.79 -7.19
CA ARG A 26 10.36 -7.51 -7.59
C ARG A 26 11.34 -6.34 -7.48
N PRO A 27 11.42 -5.47 -8.49
CA PRO A 27 12.10 -4.17 -8.35
C PRO A 27 11.45 -3.37 -7.22
N THR A 28 12.24 -3.07 -6.20
CA THR A 28 11.79 -2.45 -4.96
C THR A 28 12.79 -1.37 -4.57
N TYR A 29 12.31 -0.22 -4.13
CA TYR A 29 13.19 0.77 -3.51
C TYR A 29 13.15 0.70 -2.02
N VAL A 30 14.35 0.66 -1.47
CA VAL A 30 14.58 0.46 -0.06
C VAL A 30 15.36 1.65 0.45
N ALA A 31 14.73 2.37 1.37
CA ALA A 31 15.39 3.39 2.18
C ALA A 31 15.53 2.84 3.60
N SER A 32 16.78 2.72 4.05
CA SER A 32 17.10 2.32 5.43
C SER A 32 17.30 3.56 6.30
N PRO A 33 17.07 3.46 7.62
CA PRO A 33 17.57 4.48 8.54
C PRO A 33 19.10 4.60 8.41
N PRO A 34 19.69 5.75 8.76
CA PRO A 34 21.15 5.89 8.79
C PRO A 34 21.77 4.85 9.73
N ASP A 35 23.03 4.46 9.46
CA ASP A 35 23.73 3.33 10.09
C ASP A 35 23.82 3.39 11.63
N ASP A 36 23.48 4.53 12.23
CA ASP A 36 23.48 4.76 13.68
C ASP A 36 22.20 4.28 14.40
N LYS A 37 21.15 3.85 13.67
CA LYS A 37 19.85 3.55 14.25
C LYS A 37 19.38 2.12 13.95
N PRO A 38 18.96 1.35 14.98
CA PRO A 38 18.39 0.04 14.77
C PRO A 38 17.05 0.14 14.01
N VAL A 39 16.81 -0.80 13.10
CA VAL A 39 15.55 -0.92 12.37
C VAL A 39 14.46 -1.37 13.34
N LYS A 40 13.52 -0.47 13.64
CA LYS A 40 12.39 -0.74 14.56
C LYS A 40 11.19 -1.41 13.89
N GLY A 41 11.19 -1.49 12.57
CA GLY A 41 10.11 -2.01 11.77
C GLY A 41 10.34 -1.77 10.28
N VAL A 42 9.59 -2.50 9.47
CA VAL A 42 9.56 -2.36 8.01
C VAL A 42 8.24 -1.71 7.61
N PHE A 43 8.32 -0.71 6.75
CA PHE A 43 7.15 -0.04 6.20
C PHE A 43 7.18 -0.19 4.67
N VAL A 44 6.17 -0.86 4.12
CA VAL A 44 6.04 -1.13 2.69
C VAL A 44 4.99 -0.21 2.10
N ILE A 45 5.34 0.52 1.04
CA ILE A 45 4.41 1.37 0.30
C ILE A 45 4.07 0.68 -1.01
N VAL A 46 2.79 0.35 -1.19
CA VAL A 46 2.23 -0.08 -2.47
C VAL A 46 1.72 1.18 -3.18
N PRO A 47 2.39 1.61 -4.27
CA PRO A 47 2.04 2.85 -4.94
C PRO A 47 0.69 2.77 -5.68
N ASP A 48 0.23 3.94 -6.12
CA ASP A 48 -0.86 4.08 -7.08
C ASP A 48 -0.49 3.43 -8.44
N ALA A 49 -1.45 3.33 -9.34
CA ALA A 49 -1.33 2.89 -10.73
C ALA A 49 -0.25 3.63 -11.55
N PHE A 50 0.21 4.80 -11.10
CA PHE A 50 1.30 5.55 -11.71
C PHE A 50 2.70 5.06 -11.28
N GLY A 51 2.78 4.15 -10.31
CA GLY A 51 4.03 3.67 -9.77
C GLY A 51 4.84 4.77 -9.08
N TRP A 52 6.13 4.54 -8.99
CA TRP A 52 7.10 5.40 -8.29
C TRP A 52 8.17 5.97 -9.24
N VAL A 53 8.17 5.52 -10.50
CA VAL A 53 8.98 6.09 -11.58
C VAL A 53 8.03 6.91 -12.47
N TRP A 54 8.11 8.22 -12.33
CA TRP A 54 7.21 9.15 -13.02
C TRP A 54 7.60 9.31 -14.49
N TYR A 55 6.91 8.63 -15.41
CA TYR A 55 7.02 8.92 -16.84
C TYR A 55 5.80 9.73 -17.31
N LEU A 56 5.96 11.06 -17.36
CA LEU A 56 4.93 12.01 -17.82
C LEU A 56 4.39 11.71 -19.24
N ALA A 57 5.12 10.95 -20.06
CA ALA A 57 4.72 10.55 -21.42
C ALA A 57 3.91 9.24 -21.48
N GLN A 58 3.83 8.46 -20.39
CA GLN A 58 3.18 7.14 -20.37
C GLN A 58 1.76 7.18 -19.81
N THR A 59 1.24 8.32 -19.39
CA THR A 59 -0.01 8.39 -18.61
C THR A 59 -1.25 7.95 -19.40
N ILE A 60 -1.28 8.12 -20.73
CA ILE A 60 -2.39 7.65 -21.58
C ILE A 60 -2.11 6.26 -22.19
N TYR A 61 -0.87 6.01 -22.61
CA TYR A 61 -0.47 4.72 -23.21
C TYR A 61 -0.26 3.60 -22.19
N GLY A 62 0.02 3.95 -20.94
CA GLY A 62 0.33 3.03 -19.85
C GLY A 62 -0.89 2.59 -19.06
N MET A 63 -1.94 3.41 -18.96
CA MET A 63 -3.10 3.08 -18.11
C MET A 63 -3.91 1.88 -18.60
N ALA A 64 -4.21 1.77 -19.90
CA ALA A 64 -4.96 0.63 -20.42
C ALA A 64 -4.18 -0.71 -20.30
N PRO A 65 -2.90 -0.80 -20.72
CA PRO A 65 -2.07 -1.96 -20.44
C PRO A 65 -1.87 -2.20 -18.94
N PHE A 66 -1.76 -1.14 -18.12
CA PHE A 66 -1.63 -1.26 -16.68
C PHE A 66 -2.81 -2.02 -16.10
N PHE A 67 -4.05 -1.62 -16.39
CA PHE A 67 -5.23 -2.32 -15.87
C PHE A 67 -5.36 -3.74 -16.43
N TYR A 68 -4.89 -4.00 -17.65
CA TYR A 68 -4.85 -5.35 -18.22
C TYR A 68 -3.86 -6.27 -17.48
N TYR A 69 -2.62 -5.82 -17.23
CA TYR A 69 -1.57 -6.63 -16.61
C TYR A 69 -1.57 -6.58 -15.07
N ASN A 70 -2.19 -5.57 -14.49
CA ASN A 70 -2.24 -5.27 -13.07
C ASN A 70 -3.70 -5.11 -12.61
N GLY A 71 -4.62 -5.94 -13.10
CA GLY A 71 -5.91 -6.08 -12.46
C GLY A 71 -5.75 -6.62 -11.03
N LEU A 72 -6.69 -6.30 -10.12
CA LEU A 72 -6.63 -6.77 -8.72
C LEU A 72 -6.48 -8.29 -8.60
N ALA A 73 -7.14 -9.07 -9.46
CA ALA A 73 -7.02 -10.52 -9.48
C ALA A 73 -5.59 -11.01 -9.78
N VAL A 74 -4.79 -10.22 -10.50
CA VAL A 74 -3.41 -10.54 -10.87
C VAL A 74 -2.42 -9.99 -9.84
N SER A 75 -2.66 -8.78 -9.33
CA SER A 75 -1.73 -8.10 -8.44
C SER A 75 -1.89 -8.45 -6.97
N SER A 76 -3.10 -8.70 -6.48
CA SER A 76 -3.31 -9.00 -5.07
C SER A 76 -2.53 -10.25 -4.63
N PRO A 77 -2.51 -11.38 -5.38
CA PRO A 77 -1.67 -12.53 -5.02
C PRO A 77 -0.17 -12.20 -5.01
N ARG A 78 0.27 -11.34 -5.94
CA ARG A 78 1.66 -10.90 -6.07
C ARG A 78 2.13 -10.01 -4.93
N ILE A 79 1.24 -9.17 -4.42
CA ILE A 79 1.48 -8.31 -3.25
C ILE A 79 1.48 -9.20 -2.01
N ARG A 80 0.47 -10.06 -1.84
CA ARG A 80 0.42 -11.02 -0.73
C ARG A 80 1.68 -11.86 -0.64
N SER A 81 2.15 -12.44 -1.77
CA SER A 81 3.36 -13.26 -1.80
C SER A 81 4.62 -12.47 -1.40
N PHE A 82 4.70 -11.18 -1.75
CA PHE A 82 5.79 -10.32 -1.33
C PHE A 82 5.79 -10.12 0.20
N PHE A 83 4.62 -9.85 0.79
CA PHE A 83 4.50 -9.70 2.25
C PHE A 83 4.76 -11.01 3.00
N GLU A 84 4.35 -12.14 2.43
CA GLU A 84 4.66 -13.48 2.96
C GLU A 84 6.17 -13.73 2.96
N ALA A 85 6.85 -13.50 1.83
CA ALA A 85 8.31 -13.62 1.75
C ALA A 85 9.02 -12.64 2.69
N LEU A 86 8.53 -11.40 2.81
CA LEU A 86 9.06 -10.41 3.73
C LEU A 86 8.90 -10.85 5.18
N ARG A 87 7.72 -11.35 5.58
CA ARG A 87 7.47 -11.84 6.94
C ARG A 87 8.38 -13.02 7.29
N LEU A 88 8.58 -13.94 6.36
CA LEU A 88 9.50 -15.06 6.53
C LEU A 88 10.97 -14.61 6.63
N HIS A 89 11.36 -13.59 5.87
CA HIS A 89 12.72 -13.02 5.89
C HIS A 89 13.02 -12.25 7.19
N GLU A 90 12.11 -11.38 7.61
CA GLU A 90 12.29 -10.52 8.79
C GLU A 90 12.05 -11.25 10.12
N GLY A 91 11.21 -12.29 10.08
CA GLY A 91 10.82 -13.08 11.25
C GLY A 91 9.55 -12.59 11.97
N PRO A 92 9.11 -13.37 12.99
CA PRO A 92 7.83 -13.15 13.68
C PRO A 92 7.78 -11.86 14.49
N GLU A 93 8.89 -11.44 15.10
CA GLU A 93 8.94 -10.31 16.03
C GLU A 93 9.00 -8.94 15.33
N GLN A 94 9.40 -8.92 14.05
CA GLN A 94 9.60 -7.67 13.33
C GLN A 94 8.25 -6.99 13.07
N ARG A 95 8.16 -5.68 13.32
CA ARG A 95 6.94 -4.94 12.98
C ARG A 95 6.89 -4.65 11.49
N ILE A 96 5.88 -5.16 10.79
CA ILE A 96 5.65 -4.91 9.35
C ILE A 96 4.37 -4.11 9.19
N ARG A 97 4.44 -2.99 8.48
CA ARG A 97 3.30 -2.11 8.20
C ARG A 97 3.21 -1.83 6.73
N ALA A 98 2.01 -1.60 6.24
CA ALA A 98 1.78 -1.34 4.83
C ALA A 98 0.96 -0.06 4.61
N ALA A 99 1.29 0.69 3.57
CA ALA A 99 0.41 1.72 3.03
C ALA A 99 0.09 1.42 1.57
N GLY A 100 -1.16 1.66 1.19
CA GLY A 100 -1.63 1.59 -0.19
C GLY A 100 -2.21 2.94 -0.59
N PHE A 101 -2.07 3.28 -1.88
CA PHE A 101 -2.69 4.47 -2.46
C PHE A 101 -3.48 4.08 -3.71
N CYS A 102 -4.68 4.62 -3.89
CA CYS A 102 -5.55 4.34 -5.04
C CYS A 102 -5.80 2.83 -5.25
N TRP A 103 -5.32 2.30 -6.37
CA TRP A 103 -5.30 0.90 -6.76
C TRP A 103 -4.57 0.00 -5.75
N GLY A 104 -3.52 0.51 -5.11
CA GLY A 104 -2.75 -0.22 -4.10
C GLY A 104 -3.51 -0.44 -2.78
N CYS A 105 -4.63 0.26 -2.57
CA CYS A 105 -5.35 0.22 -1.29
C CYS A 105 -6.03 -1.11 -1.00
N LYS A 106 -6.79 -1.66 -1.96
CA LYS A 106 -7.49 -2.93 -1.74
C LYS A 106 -6.55 -4.07 -1.36
N PRO A 107 -5.47 -4.38 -2.12
CA PRO A 107 -4.57 -5.46 -1.74
C PRO A 107 -3.89 -5.19 -0.40
N VAL A 108 -3.57 -3.93 -0.07
CA VAL A 108 -3.02 -3.58 1.25
C VAL A 108 -4.03 -3.78 2.37
N LEU A 109 -5.30 -3.40 2.18
CA LEU A 109 -6.32 -3.60 3.20
C LEU A 109 -6.56 -5.09 3.46
N THR A 110 -6.61 -5.92 2.42
CA THR A 110 -6.81 -7.36 2.58
C THR A 110 -5.69 -8.05 3.38
N LEU A 111 -4.52 -7.40 3.53
CA LEU A 111 -3.48 -7.89 4.44
C LEU A 111 -3.89 -7.84 5.92
N ALA A 112 -4.87 -7.00 6.27
CA ALA A 112 -5.43 -6.89 7.61
C ALA A 112 -6.55 -7.91 7.90
N HIS A 113 -6.89 -8.77 6.93
CA HIS A 113 -7.90 -9.83 7.05
C HIS A 113 -7.29 -11.13 7.62
N PRO A 114 -8.09 -12.02 8.24
CA PRO A 114 -7.59 -13.22 8.93
C PRO A 114 -6.85 -14.23 8.04
N GLU A 115 -7.13 -14.26 6.73
CA GLU A 115 -6.47 -15.15 5.76
C GLU A 115 -5.06 -14.69 5.37
N SER A 116 -4.69 -13.47 5.74
CA SER A 116 -3.36 -12.90 5.48
C SER A 116 -2.38 -13.29 6.58
N ILE A 117 -2.17 -14.61 6.68
CA ILE A 117 -1.23 -15.28 7.57
C ILE A 117 -0.23 -16.13 6.78
N THR A 118 0.94 -16.33 7.35
CA THR A 118 1.91 -17.36 6.95
C THR A 118 1.40 -18.76 7.32
N GLU A 119 2.03 -19.81 6.79
CA GLU A 119 1.74 -21.21 7.16
C GLU A 119 1.86 -21.46 8.68
N ASP A 120 2.79 -20.77 9.35
CA ASP A 120 2.99 -20.85 10.80
C ASP A 120 1.96 -20.04 11.61
N GLY A 121 0.94 -19.47 10.97
CA GLY A 121 -0.12 -18.71 11.61
C GLY A 121 0.24 -17.27 12.01
N ILE A 122 1.40 -16.76 11.56
CA ILE A 122 1.83 -15.39 11.82
C ILE A 122 1.20 -14.45 10.80
N LEU A 123 0.51 -13.41 11.27
CA LEU A 123 -0.10 -12.38 10.42
C LEU A 123 0.96 -11.60 9.62
N LEU A 124 0.65 -11.33 8.35
CA LEU A 124 1.60 -10.70 7.43
C LEU A 124 1.95 -9.25 7.84
N VAL A 125 1.00 -8.52 8.41
CA VAL A 125 1.15 -7.11 8.80
C VAL A 125 0.61 -6.83 10.18
N ASP A 126 1.14 -5.77 10.80
CA ASP A 126 0.77 -5.28 12.13
C ASP A 126 -0.20 -4.10 12.09
N ALA A 127 -0.18 -3.33 11.00
CA ALA A 127 -1.12 -2.24 10.72
C ALA A 127 -1.08 -1.87 9.24
N VAL A 128 -2.20 -1.35 8.73
CA VAL A 128 -2.28 -0.88 7.34
C VAL A 128 -2.91 0.51 7.21
N PHE A 129 -2.53 1.22 6.15
CA PHE A 129 -3.06 2.53 5.80
C PHE A 129 -3.45 2.60 4.32
N PRO A 130 -4.75 2.49 3.98
CA PRO A 130 -5.24 2.85 2.65
C PRO A 130 -5.57 4.35 2.54
N GLY A 131 -4.92 5.03 1.61
CA GLY A 131 -5.20 6.42 1.24
C GLY A 131 -5.94 6.51 -0.10
N HIS A 132 -7.08 7.19 -0.11
CA HIS A 132 -7.99 7.33 -1.25
C HIS A 132 -8.25 5.97 -1.95
N PRO A 133 -8.88 5.01 -1.25
CA PRO A 133 -8.95 3.64 -1.72
C PRO A 133 -9.73 3.50 -3.04
N SER A 134 -9.48 2.42 -3.77
CA SER A 134 -10.20 2.07 -5.00
C SER A 134 -10.50 0.57 -5.05
N GLY A 135 -11.54 0.19 -5.80
CA GLY A 135 -11.93 -1.22 -5.98
C GLY A 135 -12.51 -1.89 -4.73
N MET A 136 -12.82 -1.11 -3.70
CA MET A 136 -13.36 -1.58 -2.43
C MET A 136 -14.76 -2.18 -2.56
N SER A 137 -15.01 -3.23 -1.80
CA SER A 137 -16.31 -3.90 -1.67
C SER A 137 -16.84 -3.69 -0.26
N LEU A 138 -17.41 -2.52 -0.01
CA LEU A 138 -17.95 -2.14 1.32
C LEU A 138 -19.41 -2.62 1.49
N PRO A 139 -19.82 -3.03 2.70
CA PRO A 139 -19.03 -3.04 3.95
C PRO A 139 -18.10 -4.25 4.10
N GLY A 140 -18.23 -5.30 3.27
CA GLY A 140 -17.54 -6.59 3.47
C GLY A 140 -16.01 -6.51 3.66
N ASP A 141 -15.31 -5.73 2.82
CA ASP A 141 -13.86 -5.55 2.95
C ASP A 141 -13.48 -4.85 4.28
N ALA A 142 -14.38 -4.08 4.88
CA ALA A 142 -14.16 -3.43 6.17
C ALA A 142 -14.51 -4.35 7.36
N GLU A 143 -15.56 -5.15 7.23
CA GLU A 143 -16.01 -6.07 8.28
C GLU A 143 -15.00 -7.20 8.55
N ALA A 144 -14.23 -7.61 7.54
CA ALA A 144 -13.21 -8.66 7.67
C ALA A 144 -11.90 -8.20 8.36
N ILE A 145 -11.77 -6.93 8.72
CA ILE A 145 -10.55 -6.37 9.32
C ILE A 145 -10.33 -6.89 10.74
N ILE A 146 -9.14 -7.45 11.01
CA ILE A 146 -8.71 -7.90 12.34
C ILE A 146 -7.43 -7.22 12.86
N LYS A 147 -6.80 -6.38 12.03
CA LYS A 147 -5.62 -5.57 12.40
C LYS A 147 -5.95 -4.08 12.45
N PRO A 148 -5.15 -3.26 13.17
CA PRO A 148 -5.29 -1.81 13.13
C PRO A 148 -5.25 -1.24 11.71
N VAL A 149 -6.29 -0.48 11.35
CA VAL A 149 -6.39 0.22 10.06
C VAL A 149 -6.64 1.70 10.31
N SER A 150 -5.91 2.55 9.60
CA SER A 150 -6.21 3.98 9.48
C SER A 150 -6.50 4.28 8.02
N VAL A 151 -7.65 4.88 7.72
CA VAL A 151 -8.07 5.16 6.34
C VAL A 151 -8.13 6.68 6.14
N ALA A 152 -7.66 7.14 4.99
CA ALA A 152 -7.88 8.52 4.55
C ALA A 152 -8.72 8.52 3.26
N ILE A 153 -9.89 9.15 3.28
CA ILE A 153 -10.77 9.30 2.11
C ILE A 153 -11.12 10.78 1.96
N GLY A 154 -11.05 11.29 0.73
CA GLY A 154 -11.48 12.66 0.43
C GLY A 154 -13.00 12.77 0.38
N ASP A 155 -13.56 13.87 0.87
CA ASP A 155 -15.00 14.16 0.79
C ASP A 155 -15.51 14.32 -0.66
N ARG A 156 -14.60 14.63 -1.59
CA ARG A 156 -14.84 14.78 -3.04
C ARG A 156 -14.08 13.75 -3.88
N ASP A 157 -13.81 12.58 -3.30
CA ASP A 157 -13.11 11.50 -4.00
C ASP A 157 -13.98 10.95 -5.14
N ILE A 158 -13.42 10.94 -6.36
CA ILE A 158 -14.09 10.49 -7.57
C ILE A 158 -14.05 8.97 -7.75
N VAL A 159 -13.21 8.28 -6.97
CA VAL A 159 -12.96 6.84 -7.04
C VAL A 159 -13.72 6.11 -5.93
N THR A 160 -13.71 6.64 -4.71
CA THR A 160 -14.53 6.15 -3.59
C THR A 160 -15.46 7.25 -3.11
N SER A 161 -16.73 7.20 -3.52
CA SER A 161 -17.69 8.22 -3.13
C SER A 161 -18.14 8.05 -1.67
N MET A 162 -18.49 9.15 -1.02
CA MET A 162 -19.02 9.10 0.36
C MET A 162 -20.30 8.25 0.48
N SER A 163 -21.08 8.08 -0.59
CA SER A 163 -22.23 7.17 -0.57
C SER A 163 -21.83 5.70 -0.43
N GLN A 164 -20.64 5.31 -0.92
CA GLN A 164 -20.10 3.97 -0.72
C GLN A 164 -19.52 3.78 0.69
N VAL A 165 -19.17 4.87 1.38
CA VAL A 165 -18.61 4.85 2.75
C VAL A 165 -19.73 4.87 3.80
N ASN A 166 -20.77 5.67 3.59
CA ASN A 166 -21.90 5.86 4.51
C ASN A 166 -22.90 4.67 4.52
N VAL A 167 -22.46 3.47 4.15
CA VAL A 167 -23.22 2.22 4.26
C VAL A 167 -22.94 1.46 5.56
N MET A 168 -22.01 1.99 6.37
CA MET A 168 -21.81 1.59 7.78
C MET A 168 -22.67 2.44 8.70
#